data_AF-A0A7W8A2U8-F1
#
_entry.id   AF-A0A7W8A2U8-F1
#
_cell.length_a   1.000
_cell.length_b   1.000
_cell.length_c   1.000
_cell.angle_alpha   90.00
_cell.angle_beta   90.00
_cell.angle_gamma   90.00
#
_symmetry.space_group_name_H-M   'P 1'
#
loop_
_entity.id
_entity.type
_entity.pdbx_description
1 polymer ?
#
loop_
_entity_poly.entity_id
_entity_poly.type
_entity_poly.pdbx_seq_one_letter_code
_entity_poly.pdbx_strand_id
1 'polypeptide(L)'
;MSLLTSLAKLRALQEGRAQPIATVRHCHLSDRPMVFIPLKLSGEAAAPLAAMFGTDRQAPQLLVVAQPRNRDLRFAFTADLAGLLLPYLESFLADTETVERKNADPYERALDAPQLLLPNRAGVAFTALLGRSTRFRRTDGPYPVPEGVPLLGRWLTYLAERAAYPGSSLTLAVTEELSRHWASGQSALEDANLAALMAWVEGRPSDEAEDPLVWPPAGPATDPGFDSEVLAPAIENGSAERITEALRTQLEPTWRLMWQAADLLRTLPEGASVAQRWELDRGSYSGFATQLAEGGPPQARRDGAVAAASRLSRMERAQASYDVQRAYDDPLIMADHRLSGEAFAGEVVQTEPDNFEGEGRSRKLRPLVVVKTDDPVRLPPGSALGTPQRKGQGAELVEAAGGLVTLKITKGMGRGKTPAPGSVPEVGERVCYTTLTDDFQGAATLPEPEATPWTHGGPPLEYVPNDDDAREAWE
;
A
#
# COMPACT_ATOMS: atom_id res chain seq x y z
N MET A 1 -7.31 15.39 -6.15
CA MET A 1 -6.69 15.24 -7.48
C MET A 1 -5.90 16.52 -7.76
N SER A 2 -4.63 16.40 -8.16
CA SER A 2 -3.78 17.57 -8.41
C SER A 2 -4.09 18.23 -9.77
N LEU A 3 -3.51 19.41 -10.00
CA LEU A 3 -3.64 20.12 -11.28
C LEU A 3 -2.99 19.34 -12.42
N LEU A 4 -1.78 18.78 -12.25
CA LEU A 4 -1.13 17.99 -13.30
C LEU A 4 -1.89 16.70 -13.58
N THR A 5 -2.39 16.02 -12.55
CA THR A 5 -3.22 14.83 -12.76
C THR A 5 -4.46 15.18 -13.57
N SER A 6 -5.14 16.30 -13.25
CA SER A 6 -6.32 16.74 -13.99
C SER A 6 -5.99 17.05 -15.46
N LEU A 7 -4.87 17.74 -15.72
CA LEU A 7 -4.37 17.98 -17.07
C LEU A 7 -4.03 16.68 -17.81
N ALA A 8 -3.40 15.72 -17.12
CA ALA A 8 -3.04 14.43 -17.67
C ALA A 8 -4.29 13.62 -18.06
N LYS A 9 -5.36 13.65 -17.26
CA LYS A 9 -6.64 13.02 -17.62
C LYS A 9 -7.29 13.65 -18.86
N LEU A 10 -7.26 14.99 -18.96
CA LEU A 10 -7.77 15.68 -20.15
C LEU A 10 -6.95 15.35 -21.41
N ARG A 11 -5.62 15.31 -21.29
CA ARG A 11 -4.74 14.86 -22.38
C ARG A 11 -4.99 13.41 -22.75
N ALA A 12 -5.20 12.54 -21.76
CA ALA A 12 -5.51 11.15 -22.01
C ALA A 12 -6.77 11.02 -22.87
N LEU A 13 -7.84 11.72 -22.49
CA LEU A 13 -9.08 11.76 -23.27
C LEU A 13 -8.87 12.26 -24.71
N GLN A 14 -8.04 13.30 -24.89
CA GLN A 14 -7.76 13.86 -26.22
C GLN A 14 -6.91 12.94 -27.09
N GLU A 15 -5.93 12.25 -26.51
CA GLU A 15 -4.96 11.42 -27.24
C GLU A 15 -5.39 9.95 -27.35
N GLY A 16 -6.42 9.53 -26.61
CA GLY A 16 -6.87 8.14 -26.58
C GLY A 16 -5.87 7.18 -25.92
N ARG A 17 -5.09 7.67 -24.95
CA ARG A 17 -4.09 6.87 -24.21
C ARG A 17 -3.82 7.46 -22.83
N ALA A 18 -3.66 6.61 -21.82
CA ALA A 18 -3.30 7.05 -20.48
C ALA A 18 -1.96 7.80 -20.47
N GLN A 19 -1.88 8.86 -19.68
CA GLN A 19 -0.70 9.70 -19.56
C GLN A 19 0.10 9.30 -18.32
N PRO A 20 1.43 9.16 -18.40
CA PRO A 20 2.25 8.90 -17.22
C PRO A 20 2.18 10.09 -16.26
N ILE A 21 1.92 9.80 -14.99
CA ILE A 21 1.92 10.77 -13.87
C ILE A 21 2.98 10.45 -12.81
N ALA A 22 3.76 9.40 -13.03
CA ALA A 22 4.92 9.03 -12.26
C ALA A 22 6.05 8.61 -13.20
N THR A 23 7.29 8.81 -12.78
CA THR A 23 8.50 8.42 -13.54
C THR A 23 9.19 7.19 -12.96
N VAL A 24 8.90 6.86 -11.71
CA VAL A 24 9.41 5.69 -10.99
C VAL A 24 8.24 4.90 -10.43
N ARG A 25 8.43 3.59 -10.23
CA ARG A 25 7.47 2.81 -9.43
C ARG A 25 7.64 3.09 -7.95
N HIS A 26 6.53 3.32 -7.25
CA HIS A 26 6.51 3.59 -5.81
C HIS A 26 6.21 2.37 -4.94
N CYS A 27 6.07 1.20 -5.57
CA CYS A 27 5.87 -0.08 -4.91
C CYS A 27 7.04 -1.04 -5.20
N HIS A 28 7.29 -1.94 -4.25
CA HIS A 28 8.15 -3.10 -4.47
C HIS A 28 7.39 -4.12 -5.31
N LEU A 29 8.07 -4.83 -6.20
CA LEU A 29 7.51 -5.98 -6.91
C LEU A 29 8.46 -7.16 -6.75
N SER A 30 7.98 -8.18 -6.03
CA SER A 30 8.71 -9.43 -5.81
C SER A 30 8.97 -10.13 -7.15
N ASP A 31 10.02 -10.95 -7.20
CA ASP A 31 10.27 -11.85 -8.33
C ASP A 31 9.27 -13.01 -8.38
N ARG A 32 8.65 -13.36 -7.25
CA ARG A 32 7.70 -14.47 -7.11
C ARG A 32 6.38 -14.06 -6.42
N PRO A 33 5.69 -13.00 -6.89
CA PRO A 33 4.47 -12.54 -6.23
C PRO A 33 3.37 -13.60 -6.34
N MET A 34 2.56 -13.74 -5.31
CA MET A 34 1.34 -14.53 -5.37
C MET A 34 0.24 -13.67 -6.01
N VAL A 35 -0.14 -13.96 -7.24
CA VAL A 35 -1.37 -13.40 -7.83
C VAL A 35 -2.55 -14.13 -7.21
N PHE A 36 -3.55 -13.41 -6.69
CA PHE A 36 -4.74 -13.98 -6.07
C PHE A 36 -6.00 -13.25 -6.53
N ILE A 37 -6.84 -13.96 -7.29
CA ILE A 37 -8.05 -13.43 -7.92
C ILE A 37 -9.26 -14.17 -7.31
N PRO A 38 -9.87 -13.61 -6.26
CA PRO A 38 -11.03 -14.24 -5.64
C PRO A 38 -12.33 -13.88 -6.37
N LEU A 39 -13.27 -14.81 -6.40
CA LEU A 39 -14.69 -14.59 -6.70
C LEU A 39 -15.55 -14.97 -5.51
N LYS A 40 -16.65 -14.24 -5.32
CA LYS A 40 -17.66 -14.51 -4.30
C LYS A 40 -19.02 -14.74 -4.92
N LEU A 41 -19.86 -15.49 -4.23
CA LEU A 41 -21.27 -15.62 -4.60
C LEU A 41 -21.99 -14.27 -4.43
N SER A 42 -22.79 -13.89 -5.43
CA SER A 42 -23.66 -12.72 -5.32
C SER A 42 -24.66 -12.85 -4.18
N GLY A 43 -24.95 -11.75 -3.49
CA GLY A 43 -25.90 -11.70 -2.38
C GLY A 43 -25.38 -12.20 -1.03
N GLU A 44 -24.19 -12.80 -0.95
CA GLU A 44 -23.58 -13.24 0.31
C GLU A 44 -22.25 -12.52 0.60
N ALA A 45 -22.03 -12.11 1.85
CA ALA A 45 -20.89 -11.26 2.20
C ALA A 45 -19.54 -12.00 2.18
N ALA A 46 -19.49 -13.25 2.65
CA ALA A 46 -18.27 -14.04 2.82
C ALA A 46 -18.36 -15.45 2.22
N ALA A 47 -19.11 -15.62 1.13
CA ALA A 47 -19.24 -16.91 0.44
C ALA A 47 -18.25 -16.99 -0.73
N PRO A 48 -17.11 -17.70 -0.59
CA PRO A 48 -16.22 -17.92 -1.73
C PRO A 48 -16.93 -18.73 -2.81
N LEU A 49 -16.71 -18.34 -4.06
CA LEU A 49 -17.19 -19.04 -5.25
C LEU A 49 -16.04 -19.75 -5.97
N ALA A 50 -14.96 -19.01 -6.21
CA ALA A 50 -13.71 -19.54 -6.75
C ALA A 50 -12.53 -18.65 -6.38
N ALA A 51 -11.32 -19.15 -6.56
CA ALA A 51 -10.13 -18.33 -6.62
C ALA A 51 -9.14 -18.89 -7.64
N MET A 52 -8.58 -18.01 -8.47
CA MET A 52 -7.42 -18.34 -9.30
C MET A 52 -6.17 -17.69 -8.71
N PHE A 53 -5.11 -18.46 -8.52
CA PHE A 53 -3.91 -17.97 -7.86
C PHE A 53 -2.65 -18.76 -8.21
N GLY A 54 -1.50 -18.15 -7.91
CA GLY A 54 -0.20 -18.78 -8.08
C GLY A 54 0.92 -17.77 -8.28
N THR A 55 2.15 -18.28 -8.31
CA THR A 55 3.38 -17.49 -8.54
C THR A 55 3.95 -17.69 -9.95
N ASP A 56 3.41 -18.62 -10.75
CA ASP A 56 3.84 -18.90 -12.12
C ASP A 56 2.71 -18.60 -13.10
N ARG A 57 2.96 -17.64 -14.00
CA ARG A 57 2.05 -17.23 -15.09
C ARG A 57 1.48 -18.39 -15.90
N GLN A 58 2.27 -19.44 -16.14
CA GLN A 58 1.89 -20.57 -17.00
C GLN A 58 1.19 -21.70 -16.23
N ALA A 59 1.15 -21.64 -14.90
CA ALA A 59 0.58 -22.70 -14.06
C ALA A 59 -0.39 -22.14 -12.99
N PRO A 60 -1.49 -21.46 -13.39
CA PRO A 60 -2.51 -21.02 -12.44
C PRO A 60 -3.16 -22.20 -11.72
N GLN A 61 -3.32 -22.08 -10.41
CA GLN A 61 -4.17 -22.95 -9.61
C GLN A 61 -5.58 -22.38 -9.56
N LEU A 62 -6.59 -23.25 -9.64
CA LEU A 62 -8.00 -22.87 -9.57
C LEU A 62 -8.69 -23.70 -8.49
N LEU A 63 -9.26 -23.02 -7.50
CA LEU A 63 -10.15 -23.62 -6.51
C LEU A 63 -11.58 -23.15 -6.76
N VAL A 64 -12.56 -24.05 -6.60
CA VAL A 64 -13.98 -23.80 -6.90
C VAL A 64 -14.86 -24.39 -5.81
N VAL A 65 -15.90 -23.66 -5.42
CA VAL A 65 -16.96 -24.15 -4.54
C VAL A 65 -18.16 -24.55 -5.39
N ALA A 66 -18.33 -25.84 -5.65
CA ALA A 66 -19.39 -26.34 -6.53
C ALA A 66 -20.81 -26.04 -6.01
N GLN A 67 -21.00 -26.01 -4.69
CA GLN A 67 -22.24 -25.52 -4.07
C GLN A 67 -21.90 -24.43 -3.05
N PRO A 68 -21.84 -23.16 -3.49
CA PRO A 68 -21.45 -22.05 -2.63
C PRO A 68 -22.35 -21.87 -1.42
N ARG A 69 -23.58 -22.39 -1.41
CA ARG A 69 -24.49 -22.36 -0.23
C ARG A 69 -24.20 -23.44 0.82
N ASN A 70 -23.38 -24.44 0.49
CA ASN A 70 -22.99 -25.48 1.42
C ASN A 70 -21.78 -25.02 2.26
N ARG A 71 -21.98 -24.90 3.57
CA ARG A 71 -20.97 -24.41 4.51
C ARG A 71 -19.73 -25.32 4.57
N ASP A 72 -19.91 -26.63 4.50
CA ASP A 72 -18.81 -27.58 4.57
C ASP A 72 -17.88 -27.43 3.36
N LEU A 73 -18.46 -27.19 2.17
CA LEU A 73 -17.68 -26.93 0.96
C LEU A 73 -16.95 -25.58 1.01
N ARG A 74 -17.51 -24.56 1.66
CA ARG A 74 -16.78 -23.27 1.88
C ARG A 74 -15.55 -23.47 2.77
N PHE A 75 -15.66 -24.29 3.81
CA PHE A 75 -14.51 -24.59 4.67
C PHE A 75 -13.51 -25.52 4.01
N ALA A 76 -13.96 -26.49 3.21
CA ALA A 76 -13.09 -27.31 2.38
C ALA A 76 -12.27 -26.44 1.41
N PHE A 77 -12.91 -25.51 0.70
CA PHE A 77 -12.22 -24.52 -0.13
C PHE A 77 -11.19 -23.70 0.65
N THR A 78 -11.53 -23.27 1.85
CA THR A 78 -10.59 -22.50 2.68
C THR A 78 -9.42 -23.35 3.15
N ALA A 79 -9.65 -24.63 3.46
CA ALA A 79 -8.61 -25.58 3.82
C ALA A 79 -7.67 -25.87 2.64
N ASP A 80 -8.21 -26.04 1.44
CA ASP A 80 -7.42 -26.21 0.22
C ASP A 80 -6.59 -24.96 -0.11
N LEU A 81 -7.20 -23.77 0.05
CA LEU A 81 -6.49 -22.50 -0.07
C LEU A 81 -5.37 -22.37 0.97
N ALA A 82 -5.62 -22.80 2.21
CA ALA A 82 -4.61 -22.80 3.26
C ALA A 82 -3.45 -23.75 2.93
N GLY A 83 -3.74 -24.93 2.40
CA GLY A 83 -2.74 -25.91 1.98
C GLY A 83 -1.80 -25.42 0.88
N LEU A 84 -2.18 -24.37 0.14
CA LEU A 84 -1.35 -23.77 -0.91
C LEU A 84 -0.73 -22.42 -0.50
N LEU A 85 -1.48 -21.57 0.20
CA LEU A 85 -0.99 -20.23 0.57
C LEU A 85 -0.07 -20.26 1.79
N LEU A 86 -0.34 -21.10 2.80
CA LEU A 86 0.51 -21.17 3.99
C LEU A 86 1.94 -21.61 3.67
N PRO A 87 2.19 -22.65 2.85
CA PRO A 87 3.56 -23.00 2.46
C PRO A 87 4.28 -21.87 1.71
N TYR A 88 3.57 -21.11 0.88
CA TYR A 88 4.14 -19.92 0.23
C TYR A 88 4.55 -18.87 1.26
N LEU A 89 3.68 -18.56 2.24
CA LEU A 89 3.99 -17.61 3.29
C LEU A 89 5.16 -18.09 4.15
N GLU A 90 5.17 -19.34 4.59
CA GLU A 90 6.20 -19.93 5.44
C GLU A 90 7.56 -20.03 4.75
N SER A 91 7.58 -20.17 3.42
CA SER A 91 8.83 -20.28 2.65
C SER A 91 9.78 -19.09 2.83
N PHE A 92 9.28 -17.92 3.23
CA PHE A 92 10.10 -16.73 3.49
C PHE A 92 10.70 -16.70 4.90
N LEU A 93 10.26 -17.55 5.82
CA LEU A 93 10.78 -17.62 7.19
C LEU A 93 12.05 -18.48 7.32
N ALA A 94 12.43 -19.19 6.24
CA ALA A 94 13.58 -20.08 6.25
C ALA A 94 14.92 -19.32 6.32
N ASP A 95 15.01 -18.17 5.64
CA ASP A 95 16.22 -17.36 5.55
C ASP A 95 16.02 -16.02 6.29
N THR A 96 16.74 -15.82 7.38
CA THR A 96 16.66 -14.62 8.23
C THR A 96 18.01 -13.91 8.37
N GLU A 97 17.94 -12.63 8.72
CA GLU A 97 19.06 -11.82 9.18
C GLU A 97 18.80 -11.26 10.58
N THR A 98 19.85 -11.20 11.39
CA THR A 98 19.83 -10.51 12.67
C THR A 98 19.95 -9.01 12.43
N VAL A 99 18.93 -8.25 12.83
CA VAL A 99 18.92 -6.78 12.71
C VAL A 99 19.22 -6.14 14.05
N GLU A 100 20.38 -5.49 14.12
CA GLU A 100 20.82 -4.73 15.29
C GLU A 100 19.96 -3.48 15.51
N ARG A 101 19.57 -3.23 16.77
CA ARG A 101 18.82 -2.04 17.17
C ARG A 101 19.58 -1.24 18.22
N LYS A 102 19.53 0.08 18.09
CA LYS A 102 20.11 0.98 19.09
C LYS A 102 19.21 1.00 20.34
N ASN A 103 19.78 0.64 21.50
CA ASN A 103 19.08 0.61 22.79
C ASN A 103 17.90 -0.38 22.86
N ALA A 104 17.93 -1.45 22.07
CA ALA A 104 16.96 -2.54 22.13
C ALA A 104 17.66 -3.83 21.71
N ASP A 105 17.09 -4.98 22.10
CA ASP A 105 17.63 -6.26 21.68
C ASP A 105 17.54 -6.42 20.14
N PRO A 106 18.55 -7.08 19.53
CA PRO A 106 18.47 -7.44 18.13
C PRO A 106 17.27 -8.36 17.89
N TYR A 107 16.75 -8.34 16.67
CA TYR A 107 15.62 -9.20 16.28
C TYR A 107 15.90 -9.86 14.94
N GLU A 108 15.33 -11.05 14.76
CA GLU A 108 15.39 -11.77 13.49
C GLU A 108 14.37 -11.20 12.51
N ARG A 109 14.82 -10.96 11.28
CA ARG A 109 13.98 -10.50 10.17
C ARG A 109 14.22 -11.41 8.96
N ALA A 110 13.16 -11.85 8.31
CA ALA A 110 13.24 -12.56 7.04
C ALA A 110 14.01 -11.74 5.98
N LEU A 111 14.87 -12.41 5.21
CA LEU A 111 15.63 -11.77 4.12
C LEU A 111 14.72 -11.20 3.04
N ASP A 112 13.55 -11.81 2.84
CA ASP A 112 12.50 -11.33 1.95
C ASP A 112 11.11 -11.56 2.58
N ALA A 113 10.04 -11.08 1.95
CA ALA A 113 8.68 -11.23 2.46
C ALA A 113 7.68 -11.61 1.36
N PRO A 114 6.56 -12.26 1.71
CA PRO A 114 5.53 -12.59 0.74
C PRO A 114 4.85 -11.33 0.21
N GLN A 115 4.65 -11.29 -1.11
CA GLN A 115 3.80 -10.29 -1.77
C GLN A 115 2.55 -10.95 -2.35
N LEU A 116 1.40 -10.31 -2.14
CA LEU A 116 0.11 -10.70 -2.69
C LEU A 116 -0.40 -9.61 -3.65
N LEU A 117 -0.70 -9.98 -4.89
CA LEU A 117 -1.27 -9.09 -5.90
C LEU A 117 -2.73 -9.46 -6.14
N LEU A 118 -3.63 -8.50 -5.91
CA LEU A 118 -5.05 -8.62 -6.20
C LEU A 118 -5.44 -7.66 -7.33
N PRO A 119 -6.48 -7.97 -8.13
CA PRO A 119 -6.85 -7.10 -9.25
C PRO A 119 -7.23 -5.69 -8.83
N ASN A 120 -8.04 -5.57 -7.78
CA ASN A 120 -8.62 -4.30 -7.35
C ASN A 120 -8.88 -4.28 -5.83
N ARG A 121 -9.32 -3.12 -5.33
CA ARG A 121 -9.65 -2.92 -3.91
C ARG A 121 -10.75 -3.85 -3.41
N ALA A 122 -11.70 -4.22 -4.26
CA ALA A 122 -12.79 -5.09 -3.88
C ALA A 122 -12.27 -6.52 -3.60
N GLY A 123 -11.27 -6.97 -4.36
CA GLY A 123 -10.53 -8.21 -4.07
C GLY A 123 -9.86 -8.15 -2.69
N VAL A 124 -9.18 -7.04 -2.36
CA VAL A 124 -8.57 -6.82 -1.03
C VAL A 124 -9.64 -6.86 0.07
N ALA A 125 -10.77 -6.19 -0.15
CA ALA A 125 -11.88 -6.18 0.80
C ALA A 125 -12.48 -7.57 1.03
N PHE A 126 -12.56 -8.40 -0.02
CA PHE A 126 -13.01 -9.79 0.10
C PHE A 126 -12.00 -10.66 0.85
N THR A 127 -10.70 -10.49 0.61
CA THR A 127 -9.64 -11.15 1.40
C THR A 127 -9.75 -10.81 2.89
N ALA A 128 -10.03 -9.54 3.21
CA ALA A 128 -10.27 -9.10 4.58
C ALA A 128 -11.52 -9.77 5.20
N LEU A 129 -12.59 -9.93 4.42
CA LEU A 129 -13.81 -10.64 4.84
C LEU A 129 -13.53 -12.12 5.09
N LEU A 130 -12.80 -12.78 4.19
CA LEU A 130 -12.41 -14.18 4.34
C LEU A 130 -11.56 -14.38 5.59
N GLY A 131 -10.57 -13.50 5.83
CA GLY A 131 -9.76 -13.50 7.04
C GLY A 131 -10.60 -13.36 8.33
N ARG A 132 -11.56 -12.42 8.33
CA ARG A 132 -12.51 -12.24 9.45
C ARG A 132 -13.37 -13.47 9.71
N SER A 133 -13.87 -14.12 8.65
CA SER A 133 -14.78 -15.28 8.77
C SER A 133 -14.11 -16.56 9.29
N THR A 134 -12.78 -16.63 9.23
CA THR A 134 -12.02 -17.86 9.45
C THR A 134 -11.08 -17.81 10.66
N ARG A 135 -10.52 -16.65 11.02
CA ARG A 135 -9.47 -16.55 12.06
C ARG A 135 -9.87 -16.97 13.48
N PHE A 136 -11.17 -16.98 13.78
CA PHE A 136 -11.71 -17.37 15.09
C PHE A 136 -12.31 -18.79 15.08
N ARG A 137 -12.21 -19.52 13.96
CA ARG A 137 -12.69 -20.89 13.88
C ARG A 137 -11.82 -21.79 14.75
N ARG A 138 -12.45 -22.81 15.34
CA ARG A 138 -11.79 -23.75 16.25
C ARG A 138 -11.51 -25.07 15.55
N THR A 139 -10.39 -25.68 15.90
CA THR A 139 -10.00 -27.01 15.42
C THR A 139 -10.61 -28.14 16.25
N ASP A 140 -11.27 -27.79 17.35
CA ASP A 140 -11.94 -28.67 18.29
C ASP A 140 -13.41 -28.24 18.52
N GLY A 141 -14.14 -29.03 19.32
CA GLY A 141 -15.53 -28.74 19.68
C GLY A 141 -16.58 -29.30 18.69
N PRO A 142 -17.82 -28.79 18.72
CA PRO A 142 -18.95 -29.36 17.96
C PRO A 142 -18.91 -29.09 16.45
N TYR A 143 -18.17 -28.06 16.01
CA TYR A 143 -18.03 -27.68 14.59
C TYR A 143 -16.54 -27.43 14.24
N PRO A 144 -15.69 -28.46 14.32
CA PRO A 144 -14.26 -28.29 14.12
C PRO A 144 -13.94 -28.02 12.64
N VAL A 145 -12.94 -27.17 12.39
CA VAL A 145 -12.38 -26.95 11.06
C VAL A 145 -10.92 -27.43 11.00
N PRO A 146 -10.37 -27.72 9.80
CA PRO A 146 -8.94 -28.02 9.66
C PRO A 146 -8.05 -26.91 10.21
N GLU A 147 -6.89 -27.25 10.77
CA GLU A 147 -5.96 -26.31 11.44
C GLU A 147 -5.50 -25.16 10.53
N GLY A 148 -5.31 -25.44 9.24
CA GLY A 148 -4.94 -24.42 8.26
C GLY A 148 -6.00 -23.30 8.10
N VAL A 149 -7.28 -23.56 8.41
CA VAL A 149 -8.36 -22.58 8.21
C VAL A 149 -8.22 -21.36 9.13
N PRO A 150 -8.16 -21.48 10.48
CA PRO A 150 -7.97 -20.33 11.34
C PRO A 150 -6.59 -19.69 11.16
N LEU A 151 -5.54 -20.48 10.92
CA LEU A 151 -4.20 -19.94 10.65
C LEU A 151 -4.17 -19.06 9.40
N LEU A 152 -4.75 -19.54 8.30
CA LEU A 152 -4.94 -18.76 7.08
C LEU A 152 -5.75 -17.50 7.38
N GLY A 153 -6.83 -17.60 8.16
CA GLY A 153 -7.65 -16.45 8.52
C GLY A 153 -6.87 -15.32 9.20
N ARG A 154 -5.92 -15.68 10.07
CA ARG A 154 -5.02 -14.72 10.74
C ARG A 154 -4.06 -14.08 9.74
N TRP A 155 -3.49 -14.86 8.81
CA TRP A 155 -2.62 -14.35 7.75
C TRP A 155 -3.36 -13.42 6.77
N LEU A 156 -4.54 -13.80 6.30
CA LEU A 156 -5.35 -12.97 5.40
C LEU A 156 -5.78 -11.67 6.08
N THR A 157 -6.07 -11.72 7.39
CA THR A 157 -6.34 -10.51 8.18
C THR A 157 -5.12 -9.58 8.20
N TYR A 158 -3.92 -10.11 8.49
CA TYR A 158 -2.68 -9.35 8.46
C TYR A 158 -2.41 -8.74 7.07
N LEU A 159 -2.44 -9.54 6.00
CA LEU A 159 -2.18 -9.08 4.63
C LEU A 159 -3.18 -7.99 4.19
N ALA A 160 -4.46 -8.13 4.52
CA ALA A 160 -5.46 -7.11 4.24
C ALA A 160 -5.22 -5.80 5.01
N GLU A 161 -4.75 -5.87 6.26
CA GLU A 161 -4.34 -4.67 7.01
C GLU A 161 -3.11 -3.99 6.39
N ARG A 162 -2.16 -4.79 5.86
CA ARG A 162 -0.99 -4.26 5.15
C ARG A 162 -1.37 -3.55 3.85
N ALA A 163 -2.39 -4.00 3.13
CA ALA A 163 -2.90 -3.30 1.96
C ALA A 163 -3.40 -1.87 2.26
N ALA A 164 -3.88 -1.62 3.49
CA ALA A 164 -4.30 -0.30 3.94
C ALA A 164 -3.16 0.54 4.54
N TYR A 165 -1.99 -0.06 4.79
CA TYR A 165 -0.86 0.62 5.41
C TYR A 165 -0.08 1.43 4.35
N PRO A 166 0.02 2.77 4.47
CA PRO A 166 0.67 3.59 3.46
C PRO A 166 2.12 3.16 3.19
N GLY A 167 2.46 3.01 1.92
CA GLY A 167 3.79 2.61 1.47
C GLY A 167 4.13 1.12 1.61
N SER A 168 3.25 0.30 2.20
CA SER A 168 3.44 -1.15 2.20
C SER A 168 3.22 -1.73 0.82
N SER A 169 4.02 -2.73 0.46
CA SER A 169 3.94 -3.50 -0.78
C SER A 169 3.63 -4.98 -0.55
N LEU A 170 3.34 -5.41 0.70
CA LEU A 170 3.00 -6.82 1.00
C LEU A 170 1.69 -7.26 0.34
N THR A 171 0.75 -6.33 0.15
CA THR A 171 -0.52 -6.62 -0.55
C THR A 171 -0.91 -5.41 -1.38
N LEU A 172 -1.03 -5.59 -2.69
CA LEU A 172 -1.31 -4.53 -3.65
C LEU A 172 -2.59 -4.81 -4.43
N ALA A 173 -3.41 -3.78 -4.60
CA ALA A 173 -4.46 -3.74 -5.61
C ALA A 173 -3.85 -3.21 -6.91
N VAL A 174 -3.78 -4.05 -7.94
CA VAL A 174 -3.08 -3.72 -9.19
C VAL A 174 -3.70 -2.52 -9.90
N THR A 175 -5.02 -2.38 -9.90
CA THR A 175 -5.66 -1.17 -10.47
C THR A 175 -5.26 0.10 -9.73
N GLU A 176 -5.13 0.08 -8.39
CA GLU A 176 -4.64 1.25 -7.66
C GLU A 176 -3.19 1.56 -8.03
N GLU A 177 -2.33 0.55 -8.13
CA GLU A 177 -0.94 0.75 -8.52
C GLU A 177 -0.83 1.28 -9.94
N LEU A 178 -1.59 0.76 -10.91
CA LEU A 178 -1.63 1.34 -12.26
C LEU A 178 -2.11 2.81 -12.23
N SER A 179 -3.21 3.12 -11.54
CA SER A 179 -3.73 4.48 -11.43
C SER A 179 -2.83 5.45 -10.66
N ARG A 180 -1.86 4.96 -9.88
CA ARG A 180 -0.81 5.79 -9.26
C ARG A 180 0.26 6.26 -10.26
N HIS A 181 0.43 5.54 -11.37
CA HIS A 181 1.50 5.79 -12.34
C HIS A 181 0.97 6.30 -13.68
N TRP A 182 -0.28 6.00 -14.02
CA TRP A 182 -0.94 6.47 -15.24
C TRP A 182 -2.30 7.10 -14.95
N ALA A 183 -2.56 8.24 -15.59
CA ALA A 183 -3.86 8.90 -15.61
C ALA A 183 -4.60 8.54 -16.89
N SER A 184 -5.72 7.82 -16.78
CA SER A 184 -6.64 7.52 -17.88
C SER A 184 -7.57 8.70 -18.19
N GLY A 185 -8.29 8.63 -19.32
CA GLY A 185 -9.39 9.54 -19.62
C GLY A 185 -10.69 9.21 -18.87
N GLN A 186 -10.72 8.09 -18.14
CA GLN A 186 -11.91 7.55 -17.46
C GLN A 186 -12.07 8.07 -16.03
N SER A 187 -13.21 7.80 -15.41
CA SER A 187 -13.43 8.01 -13.98
C SER A 187 -12.67 7.00 -13.12
N ALA A 188 -12.47 7.31 -11.84
CA ALA A 188 -11.82 6.38 -10.91
C ALA A 188 -12.64 5.09 -10.67
N LEU A 189 -13.95 5.11 -10.94
CA LEU A 189 -14.80 3.93 -10.85
C LEU A 189 -14.53 2.98 -12.03
N GLU A 190 -14.41 3.53 -13.24
CA GLU A 190 -14.07 2.78 -14.46
C GLU A 190 -12.63 2.26 -14.40
N ASP A 191 -11.69 3.03 -13.84
CA ASP A 191 -10.31 2.57 -13.58
C ASP A 191 -10.25 1.33 -12.66
N ALA A 192 -11.33 1.01 -11.92
CA ALA A 192 -11.41 -0.22 -11.13
C ALA A 192 -11.59 -1.49 -12.00
N ASN A 193 -11.97 -1.33 -13.27
CA ASN A 193 -11.95 -2.41 -14.26
C ASN A 193 -10.53 -2.54 -14.84
N LEU A 194 -9.86 -3.65 -14.51
CA LEU A 194 -8.48 -3.90 -14.91
C LEU A 194 -8.30 -3.96 -16.44
N ALA A 195 -9.25 -4.53 -17.18
CA ALA A 195 -9.16 -4.66 -18.63
C ALA A 195 -9.25 -3.29 -19.30
N ALA A 196 -10.24 -2.48 -18.91
CA ALA A 196 -10.41 -1.12 -19.38
C ALA A 196 -9.18 -0.25 -19.08
N LEU A 197 -8.69 -0.29 -17.83
CA LEU A 197 -7.51 0.47 -17.43
C LEU A 197 -6.26 0.05 -18.22
N MET A 198 -6.02 -1.25 -18.40
CA MET A 198 -4.90 -1.75 -19.21
C MET A 198 -5.01 -1.29 -20.67
N ALA A 199 -6.21 -1.31 -21.26
CA ALA A 199 -6.44 -0.83 -22.63
C ALA A 199 -6.08 0.65 -22.78
N TRP A 200 -6.39 1.49 -21.78
CA TRP A 200 -5.95 2.88 -21.73
C TRP A 200 -4.44 3.02 -21.65
N VAL A 201 -3.78 2.27 -20.76
CA VAL A 201 -2.32 2.36 -20.59
C VAL A 201 -1.57 1.88 -21.83
N GLU A 202 -2.11 0.89 -22.53
CA GLU A 202 -1.58 0.37 -23.79
C GLU A 202 -1.93 1.23 -25.01
N GLY A 203 -2.75 2.27 -24.85
CA GLY A 203 -3.14 3.21 -25.91
C GLY A 203 -4.06 2.61 -26.96
N ARG A 204 -4.92 1.69 -26.52
CA ARG A 204 -5.95 1.04 -27.33
C ARG A 204 -7.28 0.94 -26.55
N PRO A 205 -7.78 2.05 -25.94
CA PRO A 205 -9.08 2.01 -25.27
C PRO A 205 -10.16 1.59 -26.25
N SER A 206 -11.07 0.72 -25.82
CA SER A 206 -12.13 0.18 -26.66
C SER A 206 -13.31 -0.26 -25.82
N ASP A 207 -14.51 -0.18 -26.39
CA ASP A 207 -15.73 -0.68 -25.76
C ASP A 207 -15.63 -2.19 -25.48
N GLU A 208 -14.88 -2.94 -26.29
CA GLU A 208 -14.60 -4.36 -26.08
C GLU A 208 -13.91 -4.60 -24.73
N ALA A 209 -13.00 -3.73 -24.29
CA ALA A 209 -12.31 -3.86 -23.00
C ALA A 209 -13.23 -3.68 -21.77
N GLU A 210 -14.43 -3.15 -21.99
CA GLU A 210 -15.49 -3.00 -20.99
C GLU A 210 -16.59 -4.06 -21.12
N ASP A 211 -16.58 -4.86 -22.19
CA ASP A 211 -17.57 -5.90 -22.44
C ASP A 211 -17.33 -7.10 -21.50
N PRO A 212 -18.24 -7.38 -20.54
CA PRO A 212 -18.08 -8.47 -19.58
C PRO A 212 -18.11 -9.87 -20.22
N LEU A 213 -18.56 -10.00 -21.47
CA LEU A 213 -18.53 -11.27 -22.22
C LEU A 213 -17.12 -11.58 -22.76
N VAL A 214 -16.32 -10.55 -23.02
CA VAL A 214 -14.93 -10.68 -23.52
C VAL A 214 -13.94 -10.55 -22.37
N TRP A 215 -14.16 -9.56 -21.51
CA TRP A 215 -13.36 -9.25 -20.33
C TRP A 215 -14.25 -9.24 -19.08
N PRO A 216 -14.49 -10.43 -18.48
CA PRO A 216 -15.26 -10.54 -17.25
C PRO A 216 -14.75 -9.62 -16.15
N PRO A 217 -15.63 -9.18 -15.23
CA PRO A 217 -15.22 -8.38 -14.09
C PRO A 217 -14.08 -9.07 -13.33
N ALA A 218 -13.04 -8.32 -12.97
CA ALA A 218 -11.84 -8.84 -12.29
C ALA A 218 -12.07 -9.30 -10.84
N GLY A 219 -13.32 -9.57 -10.47
CA GLY A 219 -13.74 -9.97 -9.14
C GLY A 219 -13.82 -8.81 -8.13
N PRO A 220 -14.31 -9.09 -6.92
CA PRO A 220 -14.78 -10.39 -6.46
C PRO A 220 -16.22 -10.71 -6.91
N ALA A 221 -16.97 -9.71 -7.39
CA ALA A 221 -18.28 -9.94 -7.99
C ALA A 221 -18.14 -10.42 -9.43
N THR A 222 -19.08 -11.27 -9.84
CA THR A 222 -19.28 -11.73 -11.21
C THR A 222 -20.29 -10.84 -11.93
N ASP A 223 -20.37 -10.98 -13.25
CA ASP A 223 -21.39 -10.32 -14.06
C ASP A 223 -22.79 -10.93 -13.79
N PRO A 224 -23.86 -10.13 -13.63
CA PRO A 224 -25.21 -10.65 -13.42
C PRO A 224 -25.76 -11.53 -14.55
N GLY A 225 -25.39 -11.27 -15.80
CA GLY A 225 -25.74 -12.10 -16.95
C GLY A 225 -25.07 -13.47 -16.84
N PHE A 226 -23.77 -13.51 -16.52
CA PHE A 226 -23.07 -14.76 -16.21
C PHE A 226 -23.72 -15.51 -15.04
N ASP A 227 -24.06 -14.82 -13.95
CA ASP A 227 -24.68 -15.43 -12.77
C ASP A 227 -26.01 -16.12 -13.11
N SER A 228 -26.87 -15.45 -13.87
CA SER A 228 -28.23 -15.90 -14.16
C SER A 228 -28.31 -16.90 -15.31
N GLU A 229 -27.51 -16.72 -16.36
CA GLU A 229 -27.59 -17.53 -17.58
C GLU A 229 -26.62 -18.72 -17.61
N VAL A 230 -25.52 -18.65 -16.86
CA VAL A 230 -24.47 -19.68 -16.87
C VAL A 230 -24.30 -20.36 -15.52
N LEU A 231 -24.01 -19.58 -14.48
CA LEU A 231 -23.65 -20.12 -13.16
C LEU A 231 -24.83 -20.79 -12.46
N ALA A 232 -25.98 -20.11 -12.37
CA ALA A 232 -27.17 -20.66 -11.71
C ALA A 232 -27.64 -21.98 -12.37
N PRO A 233 -27.80 -22.07 -13.71
CA PRO A 233 -28.12 -23.33 -14.36
C PRO A 233 -27.06 -24.43 -14.14
N ALA A 234 -25.77 -24.08 -14.09
CA ALA A 234 -24.71 -25.06 -13.84
C ALA A 234 -24.80 -25.62 -12.41
N ILE A 235 -25.10 -24.79 -11.41
CA ILE A 235 -25.33 -25.19 -10.02
C ILE A 235 -26.58 -26.07 -9.90
N GLU A 236 -27.69 -25.70 -10.54
CA GLU A 236 -28.94 -26.48 -10.53
C GLU A 236 -28.78 -27.86 -11.16
N ASN A 237 -28.00 -27.96 -12.24
CA ASN A 237 -27.69 -29.23 -12.89
C ASN A 237 -26.67 -30.09 -12.12
N GLY A 238 -26.02 -29.53 -11.08
CA GLY A 238 -25.10 -30.25 -10.20
C GLY A 238 -23.80 -30.75 -10.85
N SER A 239 -23.41 -30.23 -12.02
CA SER A 239 -22.16 -30.64 -12.68
C SER A 239 -20.99 -29.77 -12.20
N ALA A 240 -20.18 -30.35 -11.32
CA ALA A 240 -18.97 -29.69 -10.81
C ALA A 240 -18.01 -29.31 -11.94
N GLU A 241 -17.85 -30.16 -12.96
CA GLU A 241 -16.96 -29.91 -14.10
C GLU A 241 -17.42 -28.68 -14.90
N ARG A 242 -18.73 -28.54 -15.16
CA ARG A 242 -19.26 -27.38 -15.88
C ARG A 242 -19.09 -26.09 -15.08
N ILE A 243 -19.29 -26.14 -13.75
CA ILE A 243 -19.07 -24.99 -12.88
C ILE A 243 -17.59 -24.59 -12.89
N THR A 244 -16.68 -25.57 -12.78
CA THR A 244 -15.24 -25.32 -12.84
C THR A 244 -14.82 -24.69 -14.16
N GLU A 245 -15.32 -25.20 -15.30
CA GLU A 245 -15.00 -24.66 -16.62
C GLU A 245 -15.56 -23.24 -16.84
N ALA A 246 -16.80 -22.99 -16.38
CA ALA A 246 -17.40 -21.67 -16.43
C ALA A 246 -16.60 -20.65 -15.62
N LEU A 247 -16.21 -21.00 -14.38
CA LEU A 247 -15.44 -20.11 -13.50
C LEU A 247 -14.00 -19.93 -13.97
N ARG A 248 -13.41 -20.95 -14.61
CA ARG A 248 -12.12 -20.83 -15.30
C ARG A 248 -12.18 -19.76 -16.38
N THR A 249 -13.19 -19.81 -17.24
CA THR A 249 -13.41 -18.83 -18.32
C THR A 249 -13.57 -17.41 -17.78
N GLN A 250 -14.17 -17.24 -16.60
CA GLN A 250 -14.28 -15.94 -15.93
C GLN A 250 -12.93 -15.40 -15.40
N LEU A 251 -12.04 -16.29 -14.93
CA LEU A 251 -10.82 -15.91 -14.21
C LEU A 251 -9.57 -15.80 -15.09
N GLU A 252 -9.46 -16.61 -16.14
CA GLU A 252 -8.28 -16.65 -17.02
C GLU A 252 -7.97 -15.30 -17.72
N PRO A 253 -8.96 -14.52 -18.19
CA PRO A 253 -8.69 -13.20 -18.75
C PRO A 253 -8.03 -12.26 -17.72
N THR A 254 -8.56 -12.20 -16.51
CA THR A 254 -7.98 -11.40 -15.41
C THR A 254 -6.59 -11.91 -15.02
N TRP A 255 -6.37 -13.23 -14.99
CA TRP A 255 -5.05 -13.80 -14.72
C TRP A 255 -3.98 -13.31 -15.68
N ARG A 256 -4.27 -13.31 -16.98
CA ARG A 256 -3.35 -12.77 -17.99
C ARG A 256 -3.07 -11.29 -17.78
N LEU A 257 -4.12 -10.49 -17.53
CA LEU A 257 -4.00 -9.05 -17.28
C LEU A 257 -3.19 -8.74 -16.02
N MET A 258 -3.36 -9.50 -14.94
CA MET A 258 -2.59 -9.32 -13.69
C MET A 258 -1.09 -9.42 -13.93
N TRP A 259 -0.66 -10.42 -14.69
CA TRP A 259 0.74 -10.61 -15.03
C TRP A 259 1.26 -9.57 -16.01
N GLN A 260 0.45 -9.16 -17.00
CA GLN A 260 0.79 -8.06 -17.92
C GLN A 260 0.96 -6.73 -17.18
N ALA A 261 0.07 -6.44 -16.23
CA ALA A 261 0.15 -5.24 -15.39
C ALA A 261 1.39 -5.26 -14.49
N ALA A 262 1.73 -6.41 -13.90
CA ALA A 262 2.97 -6.56 -13.14
C ALA A 262 4.22 -6.33 -14.00
N ASP A 263 4.26 -6.87 -15.23
CA ASP A 263 5.36 -6.61 -16.17
C ASP A 263 5.45 -5.14 -16.56
N LEU A 264 4.31 -4.51 -16.82
CA LEU A 264 4.22 -3.09 -17.14
C LEU A 264 4.78 -2.23 -16.00
N LEU A 265 4.39 -2.47 -14.75
CA LEU A 265 4.95 -1.79 -13.58
C LEU A 265 6.45 -2.06 -13.42
N ARG A 266 6.94 -3.26 -13.79
CA ARG A 266 8.37 -3.58 -13.80
C ARG A 266 9.18 -2.80 -14.84
N THR A 267 8.55 -2.25 -15.88
CA THR A 267 9.25 -1.39 -16.85
C THR A 267 9.67 -0.05 -16.28
N LEU A 268 9.03 0.40 -15.19
CA LEU A 268 9.39 1.62 -14.49
C LEU A 268 10.59 1.37 -13.56
N PRO A 269 11.57 2.29 -13.51
CA PRO A 269 12.64 2.23 -12.53
C PRO A 269 12.06 2.30 -11.11
N GLU A 270 12.68 1.60 -10.16
CA GLU A 270 12.24 1.59 -8.77
C GLU A 270 12.61 2.90 -8.06
N GLY A 271 11.65 3.49 -7.34
CA GLY A 271 11.87 4.71 -6.56
C GLY A 271 12.89 4.49 -5.44
N ALA A 272 13.71 5.50 -5.16
CA ALA A 272 14.86 5.39 -4.26
C ALA A 272 14.50 4.99 -2.81
N SER A 273 13.27 5.27 -2.38
CA SER A 273 12.79 4.96 -1.03
C SER A 273 12.01 3.63 -0.95
N VAL A 274 11.75 2.96 -2.09
CA VAL A 274 11.02 1.67 -2.13
C VAL A 274 11.76 0.59 -1.34
N ALA A 275 13.07 0.46 -1.54
CA ALA A 275 13.87 -0.54 -0.84
C ALA A 275 13.75 -0.41 0.68
N GLN A 276 13.85 0.82 1.21
CA GLN A 276 13.69 1.10 2.64
C GLN A 276 12.29 0.72 3.15
N ARG A 277 11.23 1.03 2.38
CA ARG A 277 9.86 0.61 2.74
C ARG A 277 9.71 -0.91 2.76
N TRP A 278 10.35 -1.60 1.81
CA TRP A 278 10.37 -3.05 1.80
C TRP A 278 11.07 -3.64 3.02
N GLU A 279 12.13 -3.01 3.53
CA GLU A 279 12.74 -3.41 4.81
C GLU A 279 11.78 -3.34 6.00
N LEU A 280 10.91 -2.31 6.02
CA LEU A 280 9.87 -2.17 7.05
C LEU A 280 8.79 -3.24 6.91
N ASP A 281 8.42 -3.59 5.69
CA ASP A 281 7.48 -4.68 5.41
C ASP A 281 8.03 -6.04 5.84
N ARG A 282 9.30 -6.35 5.49
CA ARG A 282 9.99 -7.56 5.98
C ARG A 282 10.00 -7.64 7.49
N GLY A 283 10.29 -6.51 8.16
CA GLY A 283 10.24 -6.40 9.62
C GLY A 283 8.83 -6.63 10.19
N SER A 284 7.80 -6.04 9.57
CA SER A 284 6.40 -6.24 9.97
C SER A 284 5.95 -7.69 9.80
N TYR A 285 6.33 -8.32 8.69
CA TYR A 285 5.98 -9.70 8.38
C TYR A 285 6.64 -10.66 9.37
N SER A 286 7.94 -10.48 9.63
CA SER A 286 8.69 -11.28 10.60
C SER A 286 8.11 -11.16 12.00
N GLY A 287 7.79 -9.93 12.44
CA GLY A 287 7.18 -9.71 13.75
C GLY A 287 5.81 -10.38 13.90
N PHE A 288 4.99 -10.39 12.84
CA PHE A 288 3.72 -11.11 12.86
C PHE A 288 3.91 -12.63 12.87
N ALA A 289 4.87 -13.17 12.10
CA ALA A 289 5.21 -14.58 12.13
C ALA A 289 5.70 -15.04 13.51
N THR A 290 6.55 -14.26 14.18
CA THR A 290 6.98 -14.52 15.57
C THR A 290 5.79 -14.57 16.52
N GLN A 291 4.89 -13.57 16.44
CA GLN A 291 3.67 -13.56 17.27
C GLN A 291 2.79 -14.81 17.06
N LEU A 292 2.69 -15.30 15.82
CA LEU A 292 1.98 -16.54 15.51
C LEU A 292 2.66 -17.75 16.14
N ALA A 293 3.99 -17.87 15.98
CA ALA A 293 4.78 -18.99 16.51
C ALA A 293 4.77 -19.05 18.05
N GLU A 294 4.73 -17.90 18.71
CA GLU A 294 4.62 -17.78 20.17
C GLU A 294 3.21 -18.10 20.72
N GLY A 295 2.26 -18.43 19.84
CA GLY A 295 0.88 -18.74 20.24
C GLY A 295 0.07 -17.51 20.63
N GLY A 296 0.42 -16.32 20.12
CA GLY A 296 -0.35 -15.11 20.36
C GLY A 296 -1.82 -15.28 19.93
N PRO A 297 -2.76 -14.50 20.49
CA PRO A 297 -4.17 -14.62 20.14
C PRO A 297 -4.46 -14.17 18.70
N PRO A 298 -5.57 -14.61 18.08
CA PRO A 298 -6.04 -14.03 16.83
C PRO A 298 -6.28 -12.52 16.97
N GLN A 299 -6.15 -11.79 15.86
CA GLN A 299 -6.40 -10.34 15.85
C GLN A 299 -7.84 -10.07 16.29
N ALA A 300 -8.03 -9.17 17.25
CA ALA A 300 -9.32 -8.89 17.85
C ALA A 300 -10.37 -8.49 16.80
N ARG A 301 -11.65 -8.80 17.05
CA ARG A 301 -12.76 -8.36 16.18
C ARG A 301 -12.91 -6.84 16.17
N ARG A 302 -12.64 -6.22 17.32
CA ARG A 302 -12.62 -4.77 17.53
C ARG A 302 -11.41 -4.44 18.38
N ASP A 303 -10.66 -3.43 17.98
CA ASP A 303 -9.55 -2.94 18.77
C ASP A 303 -10.07 -2.20 20.00
N GLY A 304 -9.35 -2.34 21.12
CA GLY A 304 -9.51 -1.43 22.25
C GLY A 304 -9.11 0.00 21.87
N ALA A 305 -9.62 1.00 22.60
CA ALA A 305 -9.44 2.41 22.24
C ALA A 305 -7.97 2.83 22.09
N VAL A 306 -7.10 2.42 23.01
CA VAL A 306 -5.65 2.74 22.95
C VAL A 306 -4.98 2.07 21.75
N ALA A 307 -5.30 0.79 21.48
CA ALA A 307 -4.77 0.07 20.33
C ALA A 307 -5.21 0.71 18.99
N ALA A 308 -6.49 1.11 18.91
CA ALA A 308 -7.03 1.82 17.76
C ALA A 308 -6.35 3.18 17.53
N ALA A 309 -6.20 3.99 18.59
CA ALA A 309 -5.51 5.28 18.52
C ALA A 309 -4.02 5.13 18.14
N SER A 310 -3.34 4.13 18.70
CA SER A 310 -1.95 3.81 18.36
C SER A 310 -1.81 3.35 16.91
N ARG A 311 -2.74 2.54 16.39
CA ARG A 311 -2.78 2.17 14.97
C ARG A 311 -3.02 3.38 14.08
N LEU A 312 -3.98 4.24 14.40
CA LEU A 312 -4.25 5.46 13.63
C LEU A 312 -3.02 6.39 13.58
N SER A 313 -2.40 6.68 14.73
CA SER A 313 -1.18 7.49 14.80
C SER A 313 -0.02 6.88 14.01
N ARG A 314 0.10 5.55 13.94
CA ARG A 314 1.07 4.87 13.07
C ARG A 314 0.74 5.05 11.60
N MET A 315 -0.53 4.94 11.20
CA MET A 315 -0.97 5.11 9.82
C MET A 315 -0.79 6.55 9.32
N GLU A 316 -1.10 7.56 10.14
CA GLU A 316 -0.91 8.97 9.78
C GLU A 316 0.56 9.31 9.54
N ARG A 317 1.45 8.81 10.41
CA ARG A 317 2.91 8.98 10.23
C ARG A 317 3.41 8.24 8.99
N ALA A 318 2.91 7.03 8.73
CA ALA A 318 3.24 6.29 7.53
C ALA A 318 2.78 7.02 6.27
N GLN A 319 1.57 7.61 6.28
CA GLN A 319 1.05 8.39 5.17
C GLN A 319 1.92 9.61 4.90
N ALA A 320 2.24 10.39 5.94
CA ALA A 320 3.10 11.57 5.80
C ALA A 320 4.49 11.21 5.25
N SER A 321 5.13 10.16 5.79
CA SER A 321 6.44 9.72 5.29
C SER A 321 6.35 9.18 3.86
N TYR A 322 5.29 8.45 3.52
CA TYR A 322 5.08 7.93 2.16
C TYR A 322 4.90 9.08 1.16
N ASP A 323 4.11 10.10 1.47
CA ASP A 323 3.92 11.26 0.59
C ASP A 323 5.22 12.03 0.36
N VAL A 324 6.02 12.25 1.43
CA VAL A 324 7.35 12.87 1.33
C VAL A 324 8.28 12.04 0.44
N GLN A 325 8.37 10.74 0.70
CA GLN A 325 9.23 9.83 -0.05
C GLN A 325 8.86 9.80 -1.54
N ARG A 326 7.56 9.73 -1.87
CA ARG A 326 7.10 9.74 -3.26
C ARG A 326 7.48 11.03 -3.98
N ALA A 327 7.27 12.18 -3.34
CA ALA A 327 7.64 13.47 -3.91
C ALA A 327 9.17 13.59 -4.08
N TYR A 328 9.95 13.03 -3.17
CA TYR A 328 11.41 13.07 -3.24
C TYR A 328 11.97 12.13 -4.30
N ASP A 329 11.35 10.97 -4.47
CA ASP A 329 11.76 9.95 -5.45
C ASP A 329 11.35 10.33 -6.89
N ASP A 330 10.29 11.14 -7.07
CA ASP A 330 9.67 11.35 -8.38
C ASP A 330 9.50 12.84 -8.76
N PRO A 331 10.18 13.32 -9.82
CA PRO A 331 10.06 14.70 -10.28
C PRO A 331 8.65 15.09 -10.76
N LEU A 332 7.81 14.17 -11.25
CA LEU A 332 6.44 14.51 -11.64
C LEU A 332 5.54 14.78 -10.42
N ILE A 333 5.74 14.02 -9.34
CA ILE A 333 5.04 14.25 -8.08
C ILE A 333 5.53 15.55 -7.44
N MET A 334 6.84 15.81 -7.44
CA MET A 334 7.39 17.09 -6.97
C MET A 334 6.88 18.28 -7.79
N ALA A 335 6.67 18.11 -9.10
CA ALA A 335 6.16 19.19 -9.97
C ALA A 335 4.76 19.66 -9.55
N ASP A 336 3.91 18.79 -9.02
CA ASP A 336 2.61 19.20 -8.48
C ASP A 336 2.76 20.14 -7.28
N HIS A 337 3.68 19.83 -6.35
CA HIS A 337 3.97 20.72 -5.21
C HIS A 337 4.63 22.03 -5.65
N ARG A 338 5.40 22.02 -6.74
CA ARG A 338 5.96 23.25 -7.33
C ARG A 338 4.87 24.14 -7.93
N LEU A 339 3.85 23.55 -8.56
CA LEU A 339 2.73 24.30 -9.14
C LEU A 339 1.76 24.84 -8.09
N SER A 340 1.51 24.09 -7.00
CA SER A 340 0.73 24.59 -5.86
C SER A 340 1.47 25.69 -5.10
N GLY A 341 2.79 25.77 -5.26
CA GLY A 341 3.69 26.69 -4.59
C GLY A 341 4.08 26.27 -3.18
N GLU A 342 3.92 24.98 -2.87
CA GLU A 342 4.40 24.30 -1.66
C GLU A 342 5.85 23.82 -1.80
N ALA A 343 6.38 23.84 -3.01
CA ALA A 343 7.77 23.57 -3.35
C ALA A 343 8.26 24.57 -4.40
N PHE A 344 9.57 24.66 -4.58
CA PHE A 344 10.20 25.39 -5.67
C PHE A 344 11.55 24.77 -6.02
N ALA A 345 11.98 24.93 -7.27
CA ALA A 345 13.29 24.53 -7.74
C ALA A 345 13.95 25.65 -8.53
N GLY A 346 15.25 25.83 -8.34
CA GLY A 346 15.96 26.97 -8.91
C GLY A 346 17.47 26.85 -8.81
N GLU A 347 18.15 27.87 -9.33
CA GLU A 347 19.61 27.98 -9.28
C GLU A 347 20.03 28.82 -8.07
N VAL A 348 21.03 28.36 -7.33
CA VAL A 348 21.62 29.12 -6.23
C VAL A 348 22.46 30.25 -6.81
N VAL A 349 22.11 31.50 -6.49
CA VAL A 349 22.81 32.70 -7.00
C VAL A 349 23.73 33.34 -5.97
N GLN A 350 23.51 33.07 -4.68
CA GLN A 350 24.33 33.57 -3.58
C GLN A 350 24.30 32.59 -2.41
N THR A 351 25.45 32.39 -1.77
CA THR A 351 25.59 31.58 -0.55
C THR A 351 26.47 32.32 0.44
N GLU A 352 26.03 32.40 1.70
CA GLU A 352 26.78 32.92 2.83
C GLU A 352 26.99 31.77 3.84
N PRO A 353 28.04 30.94 3.66
CA PRO A 353 28.25 29.73 4.45
C PRO A 353 28.62 30.00 5.91
N ASP A 354 29.18 31.17 6.20
CA ASP A 354 29.67 31.56 7.53
C ASP A 354 28.68 32.45 8.31
N ASN A 355 27.41 32.49 7.92
CA ASN A 355 26.41 33.26 8.65
C ASN A 355 26.08 32.63 10.01
N PHE A 356 26.01 33.43 11.07
CA PHE A 356 25.68 33.00 12.43
C PHE A 356 24.53 33.83 13.02
N GLU A 357 23.63 33.17 13.75
CA GLU A 357 22.60 33.83 14.55
C GLU A 357 22.89 33.69 16.06
N GLY A 358 22.57 34.73 16.83
CA GLY A 358 22.75 34.76 18.29
C GLY A 358 24.17 35.14 18.75
N GLU A 359 24.32 35.33 20.05
CA GLU A 359 25.57 35.81 20.67
C GLU A 359 26.10 34.84 21.73
N GLY A 360 27.42 34.84 21.94
CA GLY A 360 28.07 34.04 22.99
C GLY A 360 27.75 32.55 22.92
N ARG A 361 27.08 32.02 23.96
CA ARG A 361 26.72 30.60 24.09
C ARG A 361 25.51 30.19 23.22
N SER A 362 24.70 31.13 22.74
CA SER A 362 23.55 30.84 21.86
C SER A 362 23.89 30.94 20.37
N ARG A 363 25.14 31.26 20.02
CA ARG A 363 25.63 31.39 18.65
C ARG A 363 25.47 30.09 17.88
N LYS A 364 24.67 30.11 16.81
CA LYS A 364 24.36 28.97 15.94
C LYS A 364 24.73 29.29 14.49
N LEU A 365 25.38 28.34 13.81
CA LEU A 365 25.66 28.44 12.38
C LEU A 365 24.34 28.36 11.59
N ARG A 366 24.08 29.35 10.75
CA ARG A 366 22.82 29.54 9.99
C ARG A 366 23.12 30.08 8.60
N PRO A 367 23.74 29.29 7.71
CA PRO A 367 24.08 29.71 6.36
C PRO A 367 22.86 30.24 5.61
N LEU A 368 23.05 31.33 4.87
CA LEU A 368 22.03 31.88 4.00
C LEU A 368 22.30 31.44 2.56
N VAL A 369 21.23 31.10 1.85
CA VAL A 369 21.26 30.67 0.46
C VAL A 369 20.17 31.41 -0.29
N VAL A 370 20.51 32.06 -1.39
CA VAL A 370 19.54 32.73 -2.27
C VAL A 370 19.38 31.91 -3.52
N VAL A 371 18.14 31.49 -3.79
CA VAL A 371 17.76 30.67 -4.94
C VAL A 371 16.93 31.52 -5.89
N LYS A 372 17.33 31.57 -7.17
CA LYS A 372 16.53 32.15 -8.24
C LYS A 372 15.61 31.07 -8.83
N THR A 373 14.31 31.33 -8.84
CA THR A 373 13.27 30.38 -9.28
C THR A 373 12.20 31.08 -10.14
N ASP A 374 11.65 30.33 -11.10
CA ASP A 374 10.47 30.72 -11.87
C ASP A 374 9.18 30.12 -11.29
N ASP A 375 9.29 29.23 -10.30
CA ASP A 375 8.14 28.62 -9.66
C ASP A 375 7.40 29.63 -8.77
N PRO A 376 6.05 29.55 -8.69
CA PRO A 376 5.30 30.33 -7.73
C PRO A 376 5.63 29.87 -6.31
N VAL A 377 6.09 30.76 -5.43
CA VAL A 377 6.33 30.44 -4.01
C VAL A 377 5.18 30.98 -3.17
N ARG A 378 4.35 30.10 -2.61
CA ARG A 378 3.16 30.45 -1.81
C ARG A 378 3.34 30.07 -0.34
N LEU A 379 4.55 30.26 0.16
CA LEU A 379 4.95 29.88 1.51
C LEU A 379 5.18 31.13 2.36
N PRO A 380 4.67 31.18 3.60
CA PRO A 380 4.97 32.28 4.51
C PRO A 380 6.43 32.21 4.99
N PRO A 381 7.08 33.36 5.22
CA PRO A 381 8.34 33.41 5.97
C PRO A 381 8.26 32.61 7.28
N GLY A 382 9.33 31.92 7.64
CA GLY A 382 9.41 30.99 8.77
C GLY A 382 9.00 29.54 8.44
N SER A 383 8.53 29.26 7.22
CA SER A 383 8.18 27.90 6.81
C SER A 383 9.40 26.97 6.87
N ALA A 384 9.24 25.81 7.50
CA ALA A 384 10.25 24.75 7.50
C ALA A 384 10.28 24.03 6.14
N LEU A 385 11.48 23.80 5.63
CA LEU A 385 11.72 23.24 4.31
C LEU A 385 12.70 22.08 4.37
N GLY A 386 12.47 21.06 3.54
CA GLY A 386 13.37 19.95 3.26
C GLY A 386 13.78 19.95 1.79
N THR A 387 14.75 19.10 1.44
CA THR A 387 15.26 18.98 0.08
C THR A 387 15.54 17.52 -0.29
N PRO A 388 15.11 17.05 -1.49
CA PRO A 388 15.42 15.70 -1.95
C PRO A 388 16.92 15.50 -2.25
N GLN A 389 17.65 16.55 -2.62
CA GLN A 389 19.07 16.47 -2.95
C GLN A 389 19.95 16.18 -1.73
N ARG A 390 19.49 16.51 -0.52
CA ARG A 390 20.25 16.37 0.73
C ARG A 390 19.36 15.86 1.86
N LYS A 391 19.20 14.54 1.94
CA LYS A 391 18.43 13.89 3.01
C LYS A 391 18.92 14.35 4.40
N GLY A 392 17.99 14.80 5.24
CA GLY A 392 18.27 15.29 6.60
C GLY A 392 18.73 16.76 6.69
N GLN A 393 18.90 17.47 5.57
CA GLN A 393 19.06 18.92 5.59
C GLN A 393 17.69 19.59 5.82
N GLY A 394 17.66 20.53 6.76
CA GLY A 394 16.50 21.37 7.02
C GLY A 394 16.83 22.83 6.73
N ALA A 395 15.90 23.55 6.15
CA ALA A 395 15.96 24.98 5.88
C ALA A 395 14.71 25.70 6.39
N GLU A 396 14.79 27.02 6.49
CA GLU A 396 13.69 27.89 6.86
C GLU A 396 13.60 29.00 5.80
N LEU A 397 12.38 29.28 5.32
CA LEU A 397 12.15 30.38 4.39
C LEU A 397 12.31 31.72 5.11
N VAL A 398 13.25 32.56 4.67
CA VAL A 398 13.41 33.91 5.23
C VAL A 398 12.55 34.91 4.46
N GLU A 399 12.65 34.89 3.13
CA GLU A 399 11.94 35.81 2.25
C GLU A 399 11.77 35.18 0.86
N ALA A 400 10.66 35.46 0.20
CA ALA A 400 10.44 35.15 -1.21
C ALA A 400 9.90 36.39 -1.92
N ALA A 401 10.71 37.00 -2.79
CA ALA A 401 10.35 38.22 -3.50
C ALA A 401 11.03 38.29 -4.88
N GLY A 402 10.29 38.69 -5.91
CA GLY A 402 10.86 38.96 -7.24
C GLY A 402 11.57 37.78 -7.92
N GLY A 403 11.13 36.54 -7.66
CA GLY A 403 11.77 35.33 -8.18
C GLY A 403 13.05 34.92 -7.44
N LEU A 404 13.37 35.58 -6.32
CA LEU A 404 14.45 35.21 -5.41
C LEU A 404 13.87 34.67 -4.11
N VAL A 405 14.44 33.58 -3.62
CA VAL A 405 14.06 32.91 -2.38
C VAL A 405 15.27 32.81 -1.48
N THR A 406 15.23 33.51 -0.36
CA THR A 406 16.28 33.48 0.66
C THR A 406 15.95 32.41 1.69
N LEU A 407 16.86 31.48 1.86
CA LEU A 407 16.76 30.34 2.76
C LEU A 407 17.81 30.41 3.84
N LYS A 408 17.43 29.99 5.04
CA LYS A 408 18.33 29.79 6.16
C LYS A 408 18.47 28.31 6.43
N ILE A 409 19.67 27.75 6.33
CA ILE A 409 19.90 26.34 6.65
C ILE A 409 19.91 26.15 8.18
N THR A 410 19.04 25.27 8.68
CA THR A 410 18.80 25.07 10.12
C THR A 410 19.33 23.73 10.65
N LYS A 411 19.40 22.70 9.80
CA LYS A 411 19.85 21.33 10.14
C LYS A 411 20.68 20.72 8.99
N GLY A 412 21.42 19.65 9.29
CA GLY A 412 22.14 18.85 8.27
C GLY A 412 23.56 19.32 7.92
N MET A 413 24.17 20.19 8.73
CA MET A 413 25.50 20.79 8.46
C MET A 413 26.65 20.18 9.26
N GLY A 414 26.40 19.06 9.96
CA GLY A 414 27.33 18.48 10.94
C GLY A 414 27.26 19.15 12.32
N ARG A 415 28.21 18.81 13.19
CA ARG A 415 28.29 19.28 14.60
C ARG A 415 29.30 20.41 14.82
N GLY A 416 29.99 20.84 13.77
CA GLY A 416 31.06 21.84 13.82
C GLY A 416 30.56 23.28 13.75
N LYS A 417 31.48 24.24 13.90
CA LYS A 417 31.25 25.67 13.63
C LYS A 417 31.43 26.06 12.16
N THR A 418 31.95 25.13 11.36
CA THR A 418 32.08 25.23 9.91
C THR A 418 31.17 24.17 9.31
N PRO A 419 30.39 24.48 8.27
CA PRO A 419 29.53 23.50 7.64
C PRO A 419 30.36 22.35 7.06
N ALA A 420 29.83 21.13 7.12
CA ALA A 420 30.46 19.99 6.45
C ALA A 420 30.52 20.23 4.93
N PRO A 421 31.58 19.79 4.22
CA PRO A 421 31.66 19.90 2.77
C PRO A 421 30.40 19.35 2.08
N GLY A 422 29.84 20.09 1.12
CA GLY A 422 28.61 19.74 0.38
C GLY A 422 27.29 19.93 1.15
N SER A 423 27.34 20.32 2.44
CA SER A 423 26.15 20.50 3.28
C SER A 423 25.41 21.82 3.07
N VAL A 424 26.04 22.81 2.44
CA VAL A 424 25.42 24.09 2.05
C VAL A 424 25.47 24.15 0.53
N PRO A 425 24.36 24.47 -0.15
CA PRO A 425 24.35 24.62 -1.61
C PRO A 425 25.36 25.65 -2.12
N GLU A 426 26.04 25.32 -3.21
CA GLU A 426 27.03 26.18 -3.85
C GLU A 426 26.40 27.06 -4.94
N VAL A 427 27.01 28.21 -5.23
CA VAL A 427 26.54 29.08 -6.32
C VAL A 427 26.62 28.35 -7.66
N GLY A 428 25.55 28.42 -8.45
CA GLY A 428 25.37 27.69 -9.71
C GLY A 428 24.70 26.32 -9.55
N GLU A 429 24.52 25.82 -8.32
CA GLU A 429 23.84 24.55 -8.08
C GLU A 429 22.33 24.67 -8.29
N ARG A 430 21.72 23.63 -8.89
CA ARG A 430 20.25 23.51 -8.96
C ARG A 430 19.72 22.76 -7.74
N VAL A 431 18.85 23.41 -6.98
CA VAL A 431 18.24 22.87 -5.77
C VAL A 431 16.73 22.81 -5.87
N CYS A 432 16.11 21.93 -5.08
CA CYS A 432 14.68 21.93 -4.85
C CYS A 432 14.40 21.93 -3.35
N TYR A 433 13.49 22.79 -2.90
CA TYR A 433 13.03 22.85 -1.54
C TYR A 433 11.51 22.76 -1.48
N THR A 434 11.00 22.15 -0.43
CA THR A 434 9.57 21.89 -0.23
C THR A 434 9.23 21.87 1.25
N THR A 435 7.97 22.17 1.59
CA THR A 435 7.43 21.99 2.94
C THR A 435 7.29 20.52 3.35
N LEU A 436 7.41 19.59 2.39
CA LEU A 436 7.47 18.17 2.67
C LEU A 436 8.80 17.85 3.37
N THR A 437 8.74 17.72 4.69
CA THR A 437 9.89 17.34 5.52
C THR A 437 9.71 15.93 6.06
N ASP A 438 10.77 15.13 5.99
CA ASP A 438 10.84 13.82 6.65
C ASP A 438 11.27 13.97 8.12
N ASP A 439 10.88 15.08 8.76
CA ASP A 439 11.19 15.33 10.17
C ASP A 439 10.46 14.28 11.03
N PHE A 440 11.18 13.71 11.99
CA PHE A 440 10.65 12.69 12.88
C PHE A 440 9.38 13.19 13.62
N GLN A 441 8.25 12.56 13.30
CA GLN A 441 7.00 12.70 14.04
C GLN A 441 7.03 11.71 15.22
N GLY A 442 7.15 12.23 16.44
CA GLY A 442 7.07 11.42 17.66
C GLY A 442 5.78 10.62 17.72
N ALA A 443 5.83 9.42 18.29
CA ALA A 443 4.60 8.67 18.57
C ALA A 443 3.70 9.48 19.52
N ALA A 444 2.39 9.41 19.32
CA ALA A 444 1.45 10.02 20.24
C ALA A 444 1.66 9.46 21.65
N THR A 445 1.71 10.35 22.65
CA THR A 445 1.70 9.94 24.06
C THR A 445 0.30 9.47 24.42
N LEU A 446 0.11 8.15 24.43
CA LEU A 446 -1.15 7.51 24.79
C LEU A 446 -1.08 6.99 26.24
N PRO A 447 -2.21 6.95 26.97
CA PRO A 447 -2.23 6.32 28.29
C PRO A 447 -1.99 4.81 28.16
N GLU A 448 -1.52 4.20 29.24
CA GLU A 448 -1.51 2.74 29.37
C GLU A 448 -2.95 2.18 29.24
N PRO A 449 -3.14 0.94 28.76
CA PRO A 449 -4.46 0.35 28.57
C PRO A 449 -5.35 0.44 29.83
N GLU A 450 -4.78 0.23 31.02
CA GLU A 450 -5.48 0.28 32.30
C GLU A 450 -5.95 1.69 32.68
N ALA A 451 -5.39 2.72 32.05
CA ALA A 451 -5.76 4.12 32.25
C ALA A 451 -6.67 4.65 31.13
N THR A 452 -7.25 3.76 30.30
CA THR A 452 -8.20 4.15 29.25
C THR A 452 -9.40 4.89 29.85
N PRO A 453 -9.73 6.12 29.39
CA PRO A 453 -10.86 6.89 29.93
C PRO A 453 -12.21 6.17 29.77
N TRP A 454 -13.11 6.35 30.74
CA TRP A 454 -14.48 5.77 30.68
C TRP A 454 -15.27 6.21 29.44
N THR A 455 -15.01 7.42 28.93
CA THR A 455 -15.60 7.95 27.69
C THR A 455 -15.23 7.16 26.45
N HIS A 456 -14.20 6.32 26.53
CA HIS A 456 -13.69 5.48 25.45
C HIS A 456 -13.82 3.98 25.78
N GLY A 457 -14.71 3.63 26.72
CA GLY A 457 -14.99 2.25 27.13
C GLY A 457 -14.33 1.81 28.44
N GLY A 458 -13.49 2.66 29.05
CA GLY A 458 -12.76 2.32 30.27
C GLY A 458 -11.61 1.34 30.02
N PRO A 459 -10.95 0.85 31.09
CA PRO A 459 -9.91 -0.15 30.99
C PRO A 459 -10.42 -1.39 30.23
N PRO A 460 -9.74 -1.85 29.16
CA PRO A 460 -10.19 -3.01 28.43
C PRO A 460 -10.09 -4.26 29.31
N LEU A 461 -11.07 -5.15 29.19
CA LEU A 461 -10.92 -6.51 29.68
C LEU A 461 -9.90 -7.25 28.80
N GLU A 462 -9.15 -8.18 29.39
CA GLU A 462 -8.26 -9.06 28.64
C GLU A 462 -9.07 -9.79 27.56
N TYR A 463 -8.60 -9.73 26.31
CA TYR A 463 -9.30 -10.35 25.20
C TYR A 463 -9.09 -11.85 25.21
N VAL A 464 -10.16 -12.59 25.52
CA VAL A 464 -10.21 -14.05 25.41
C VAL A 464 -11.17 -14.40 24.26
N PRO A 465 -10.67 -14.97 23.16
CA PRO A 465 -11.52 -15.42 22.06
C PRO A 465 -12.61 -16.38 22.55
N ASN A 466 -13.84 -16.22 22.09
CA ASN A 466 -14.95 -17.09 22.46
C ASN A 466 -15.80 -17.51 21.23
N ASP A 467 -16.76 -18.41 21.44
CA ASP A 467 -17.59 -18.93 20.34
C ASP A 467 -18.49 -17.84 19.69
N ASP A 468 -18.76 -16.73 20.38
CA ASP A 468 -19.48 -15.58 19.80
C ASP A 468 -18.62 -14.81 18.78
N ASP A 469 -17.29 -14.84 18.91
CA ASP A 469 -16.38 -14.26 17.92
C ASP A 469 -16.43 -15.00 16.58
N ALA A 470 -16.75 -16.30 16.62
CA ALA A 470 -16.95 -17.13 15.44
C ALA A 470 -18.37 -17.02 14.85
N ARG A 471 -19.29 -16.26 15.47
CA ARG A 471 -20.62 -15.98 14.92
C ARG A 471 -20.54 -14.85 13.91
N GLU A 472 -20.85 -15.20 12.67
CA GLU A 472 -21.13 -14.25 11.60
C GLU A 472 -22.56 -13.71 11.79
N ALA A 473 -22.71 -12.39 11.77
CA ALA A 473 -24.02 -11.76 11.72
C ALA A 473 -24.55 -11.97 10.30
N TRP A 474 -25.34 -13.03 10.11
CA TRP A 474 -26.12 -13.26 8.91
C TRP A 474 -27.54 -12.71 9.15
N GLU A 475 -27.67 -11.38 9.17
CA GLU A 475 -28.96 -10.68 9.02
C GLU A 475 -28.90 -9.74 7.82
#